data_AF-A0A848Y0R3-F1
#
_entry.id   AF-A0A848Y0R3-F1
#
_cell.length_a   1.000
_cell.length_b   1.000
_cell.length_c   1.000
_cell.angle_alpha   90.00
_cell.angle_beta   90.00
_cell.angle_gamma   90.00
#
_symmetry.space_group_name_H-M   'P 1'
#
loop_
_entity.id
_entity.type
_entity.pdbx_description
1 polymer ?
#
loop_
_entity_poly.entity_id
_entity_poly.type
_entity_poly.pdbx_seq_one_letter_code
_entity_poly.pdbx_strand_id
1 'polypeptide(L)'
;MSDAPTPPASVPPPTDPTPRPRRVDWRPKLRWFGAEYLIVVLGVLTAVGLNAWWQGRQDAAREQAYLHQLVDDLQETRTQLEHTERILALQGASLGRLLRPYRSSSRPPGDSVLTWMGSFVFLQQPAFVTGTATALVETGDLNLIRNDSLRTAITSYLGRIDRQATNNV
;
A
#
# COMPACT_ATOMS: atom_id res chain seq x y z
N MET A 1 75.96 68.65 66.08
CA MET A 1 74.99 68.44 64.98
C MET A 1 75.79 68.11 63.73
N SER A 2 75.39 67.05 63.01
CA SER A 2 75.86 66.58 61.69
C SER A 2 77.26 65.95 61.60
N ASP A 3 77.51 64.82 60.92
CA ASP A 3 76.67 63.89 60.14
C ASP A 3 77.33 62.50 60.17
N ALA A 4 76.55 61.42 60.33
CA ALA A 4 77.02 60.05 60.14
C ALA A 4 76.64 59.59 58.71
N PRO A 5 77.52 58.94 57.96
CA PRO A 5 77.21 58.51 56.59
C PRO A 5 76.25 57.31 56.62
N THR A 6 75.23 57.38 55.78
CA THR A 6 74.16 56.38 55.63
C THR A 6 74.71 55.13 54.92
N PRO A 7 74.38 53.90 55.35
CA PRO A 7 74.83 52.68 54.66
C PRO A 7 74.13 52.52 53.29
N PRO A 8 74.80 51.91 52.29
CA PRO A 8 74.20 51.70 50.97
C PRO A 8 73.04 50.71 51.03
N ALA A 9 71.93 51.06 50.37
CA ALA A 9 70.75 50.22 50.26
C ALA A 9 71.06 48.94 49.46
N SER A 10 70.69 47.79 50.01
CA SER A 10 70.79 46.48 49.37
C SER A 10 69.80 46.38 48.20
N VAL A 11 70.31 46.05 47.01
CA VAL A 11 69.51 45.84 45.79
C VAL A 11 68.73 44.52 45.92
N PRO A 12 67.40 44.49 45.74
CA PRO A 12 66.63 43.25 45.77
C PRO A 12 66.95 42.37 44.55
N PRO A 13 66.92 41.03 44.68
CA PRO A 13 67.23 40.12 43.58
C PRO A 13 66.21 40.25 42.42
N PRO A 14 66.62 39.97 41.17
CA PRO A 14 65.73 40.05 40.02
C PRO A 14 64.58 39.07 40.17
N THR A 15 63.35 39.59 40.00
CA THR A 15 62.12 38.78 40.07
C THR A 15 61.96 38.04 38.75
N ASP A 16 62.08 36.71 38.77
CA ASP A 16 61.82 35.90 37.59
C ASP A 16 60.36 36.10 37.11
N PRO A 17 60.12 36.22 35.79
CA PRO A 17 58.78 36.39 35.28
C PRO A 17 57.96 35.12 35.53
N THR A 18 56.88 35.27 36.31
CA THR A 18 55.92 34.18 36.56
C THR A 18 55.32 33.68 35.23
N PRO A 19 55.25 32.36 34.99
CA PRO A 19 54.69 31.81 33.77
C PRO A 19 53.20 32.15 33.68
N ARG A 20 52.78 32.79 32.57
CA ARG A 20 51.37 33.11 32.32
C ARG A 20 50.59 31.82 32.02
N PRO A 21 49.37 31.66 32.55
CA PRO A 21 48.56 30.47 32.27
C PRO A 21 48.20 30.44 30.78
N ARG A 22 48.61 29.36 30.09
CA ARG A 22 48.25 29.09 28.70
C ARG A 22 46.73 28.88 28.63
N ARG A 23 46.01 29.80 27.98
CA ARG A 23 44.60 29.59 27.66
C ARG A 23 44.53 28.46 26.62
N VAL A 24 43.95 27.33 27.01
CA VAL A 24 43.71 26.21 26.10
C VAL A 24 42.53 26.59 25.21
N ASP A 25 42.76 26.76 23.92
CA ASP A 25 41.70 27.03 22.95
C ASP A 25 41.02 25.72 22.55
N TRP A 26 39.85 25.44 23.14
CA TRP A 26 39.07 24.22 22.90
C TRP A 26 38.22 24.28 21.61
N ARG A 27 38.02 25.48 21.04
CA ARG A 27 37.20 25.74 19.85
C ARG A 27 37.55 24.88 18.61
N PRO A 28 38.84 24.65 18.27
CA PRO A 28 39.19 23.84 17.11
C PRO A 28 38.76 22.37 17.27
N LYS A 29 38.90 21.82 18.49
CA LYS A 29 38.51 20.43 18.80
C LYS A 29 37.00 20.25 18.65
N LEU A 30 36.19 21.21 19.11
CA LEU A 30 34.74 21.12 19.01
C LEU A 30 34.24 21.15 17.55
N ARG A 31 34.87 21.97 16.69
CA ARG A 31 34.53 22.03 15.25
C ARG A 31 34.88 20.74 14.52
N TRP A 32 36.00 20.11 14.89
CA TRP A 32 36.41 18.83 14.33
C TRP A 32 35.45 17.70 14.73
N PHE A 33 35.11 17.59 16.02
CA PHE A 33 34.11 16.63 16.50
C PHE A 33 32.73 16.83 15.84
N GLY A 34 32.30 18.08 15.64
CA GLY A 34 31.05 18.38 14.94
C GLY A 34 31.06 17.95 13.48
N ALA A 35 32.18 18.14 12.78
CA ALA A 35 32.35 17.69 11.40
C ALA A 35 32.30 16.16 11.28
N GLU A 36 32.97 15.44 12.19
CA GLU A 36 32.96 13.98 12.20
C GLU A 36 31.58 13.41 12.54
N TYR A 37 30.89 13.99 13.53
CA TYR A 37 29.50 13.65 13.83
C TYR A 37 28.58 13.86 12.62
N LEU A 38 28.71 15.01 11.94
CA LEU A 38 27.92 15.30 10.74
C LEU A 38 28.15 14.28 9.63
N ILE A 39 29.39 13.88 9.38
CA ILE A 39 29.74 12.87 8.37
C ILE A 39 29.06 11.54 8.70
N VAL A 40 29.14 11.09 9.96
CA VAL A 40 28.51 9.83 10.40
C VAL A 40 26.99 9.90 10.23
N VAL A 41 26.37 11.00 10.67
CA VAL A 41 24.91 11.19 10.54
C VAL A 41 24.48 11.22 9.07
N LEU A 42 25.22 11.94 8.21
CA LEU A 42 24.97 11.96 6.77
C LEU A 42 25.08 10.56 6.16
N GLY A 43 26.07 9.77 6.57
CA GLY A 43 26.22 8.39 6.12
C GLY A 43 25.00 7.54 6.46
N VAL A 44 24.54 7.58 7.72
CA VAL A 44 23.36 6.83 8.18
C VAL A 44 22.08 7.29 7.49
N LEU A 45 21.85 8.60 7.40
CA LEU A 45 20.67 9.15 6.74
C LEU A 45 20.64 8.80 5.26
N THR A 46 21.79 8.83 4.58
CA THR A 46 21.89 8.43 3.18
C THR A 46 21.55 6.96 3.00
N ALA A 47 22.06 6.08 3.87
CA ALA A 47 21.76 4.65 3.82
C ALA A 47 20.25 4.37 4.03
N VAL A 48 19.64 4.99 5.06
CA VAL A 48 18.20 4.87 5.33
C VAL A 48 17.38 5.43 4.17
N GLY A 49 17.77 6.58 3.62
CA GLY A 49 17.10 7.22 2.49
C GLY A 49 17.11 6.36 1.22
N LEU A 50 18.27 5.79 0.87
CA LEU A 50 18.40 4.88 -0.27
C LEU A 50 17.53 3.62 -0.08
N ASN A 51 17.54 3.05 1.12
CA ASN A 51 16.72 1.88 1.43
C ASN A 51 15.21 2.18 1.33
N ALA A 52 14.76 3.31 1.89
CA ALA A 52 13.35 3.73 1.81
C ALA A 52 12.92 4.01 0.36
N TRP A 53 13.79 4.62 -0.45
CA TRP A 53 13.52 4.84 -1.86
C TRP A 53 13.38 3.53 -2.64
N TRP A 54 14.28 2.57 -2.40
CA TRP A 54 14.24 1.26 -3.04
C TRP A 54 12.98 0.48 -2.64
N GLN A 55 12.63 0.48 -1.36
CA GLN A 55 11.39 -0.13 -0.86
C GLN A 55 10.16 0.52 -1.52
N GLY A 56 10.08 1.85 -1.56
CA GLY A 56 8.97 2.55 -2.21
C GLY A 56 8.84 2.26 -3.71
N ARG A 57 9.96 1.94 -4.40
CA ARG A 57 9.94 1.47 -5.79
C ARG A 57 9.40 0.05 -5.91
N GLN A 58 9.80 -0.86 -5.00
CA GLN A 58 9.28 -2.22 -4.97
C GLN A 58 7.77 -2.25 -4.66
N ASP A 59 7.33 -1.44 -3.70
CA ASP A 59 5.92 -1.34 -3.32
C ASP A 59 5.07 -0.83 -4.49
N ALA A 60 5.56 0.17 -5.23
CA ALA A 60 4.89 0.65 -6.44
C ALA A 60 4.77 -0.44 -7.53
N ALA A 61 5.79 -1.27 -7.69
CA ALA A 61 5.75 -2.38 -8.64
C ALA A 61 4.74 -3.46 -8.21
N ARG A 62 4.64 -3.76 -6.90
CA ARG A 62 3.64 -4.69 -6.36
C ARG A 62 2.23 -4.14 -6.48
N GLU A 63 2.01 -2.87 -6.16
CA GLU A 63 0.73 -2.19 -6.38
C GLU A 63 0.30 -2.35 -7.83
N GLN A 64 1.17 -2.02 -8.79
CA GLN A 64 0.87 -2.17 -10.21
C GLN A 64 0.52 -3.61 -10.59
N ALA A 65 1.25 -4.61 -10.08
CA ALA A 65 0.97 -6.02 -10.34
C ALA A 65 -0.43 -6.42 -9.82
N TYR A 66 -0.78 -6.03 -8.59
CA TYR A 66 -2.11 -6.29 -8.03
C TYR A 66 -3.21 -5.58 -8.81
N LEU A 67 -2.99 -4.35 -9.27
CA LEU A 67 -3.96 -3.63 -10.09
C LEU A 67 -4.21 -4.32 -11.43
N HIS A 68 -3.17 -4.85 -12.07
CA HIS A 68 -3.34 -5.65 -13.29
C HIS A 68 -4.15 -6.91 -13.03
N GLN A 69 -3.79 -7.68 -12.01
CA GLN A 69 -4.52 -8.90 -11.64
C GLN A 69 -5.98 -8.61 -11.29
N LEU A 70 -6.26 -7.50 -10.60
CA LEU A 70 -7.62 -7.09 -10.29
C LEU A 70 -8.43 -6.74 -11.54
N VAL A 71 -7.80 -6.09 -12.52
CA VAL A 71 -8.45 -5.81 -13.81
C VAL A 71 -8.77 -7.11 -14.53
N ASP A 72 -7.85 -8.07 -14.55
CA ASP A 72 -8.05 -9.37 -15.19
C ASP A 72 -9.19 -10.15 -14.50
N ASP A 73 -9.23 -10.18 -13.17
CA ASP A 73 -10.32 -10.78 -12.38
C ASP A 73 -11.69 -10.14 -12.70
N LEU A 74 -11.73 -8.82 -12.84
CA LEU A 74 -12.97 -8.09 -13.17
C LEU A 74 -13.41 -8.34 -14.62
N GLN A 75 -12.48 -8.49 -15.55
CA GLN A 75 -12.78 -8.84 -16.94
C GLN A 75 -13.32 -10.26 -17.07
N GLU A 76 -12.74 -11.21 -16.34
CA GLU A 76 -13.24 -12.58 -16.28
C GLU A 76 -14.63 -12.62 -15.67
N THR A 77 -14.84 -11.94 -14.53
CA THR A 77 -16.16 -11.80 -13.90
C THR A 77 -17.19 -11.23 -14.88
N ARG A 78 -16.84 -10.18 -15.62
CA ARG A 78 -17.73 -9.59 -16.64
C ARG A 78 -18.08 -10.61 -17.72
N THR A 79 -17.11 -11.36 -18.23
CA THR A 79 -17.31 -12.38 -19.27
C THR A 79 -18.27 -13.47 -18.78
N GLN A 80 -18.11 -13.90 -17.53
CA GLN A 80 -19.00 -14.88 -16.90
C GLN A 80 -20.43 -14.33 -16.76
N LEU A 81 -20.59 -13.09 -16.29
CA LEU A 81 -21.90 -12.44 -16.21
C LEU A 81 -22.58 -12.29 -17.57
N GLU A 82 -21.85 -11.87 -18.61
CA GLU A 82 -22.37 -11.77 -19.98
C GLU A 82 -22.76 -13.15 -20.55
N HIS A 83 -22.07 -14.23 -20.15
CA HIS A 83 -22.48 -15.58 -20.48
C HIS A 83 -23.78 -15.97 -19.77
N THR A 84 -23.86 -15.76 -18.45
CA THR A 84 -25.06 -16.04 -17.65
C THR A 84 -26.26 -15.25 -18.14
N GLU A 85 -26.10 -13.96 -18.47
CA GLU A 85 -27.19 -13.11 -19.00
C GLU A 85 -27.75 -13.68 -20.31
N ARG A 86 -26.87 -14.12 -21.23
CA ARG A 86 -27.29 -14.75 -22.50
C ARG A 86 -28.08 -16.03 -22.27
N ILE A 87 -27.64 -16.88 -21.33
CA ILE A 87 -28.35 -18.11 -20.99
C ILE A 87 -29.72 -17.80 -20.37
N LEU A 88 -29.79 -16.84 -19.44
CA LEU A 88 -31.04 -16.41 -18.82
C LEU A 88 -32.01 -15.80 -19.83
N ALA A 89 -31.53 -15.03 -20.80
CA ALA A 89 -32.35 -14.47 -21.88
C ALA A 89 -32.96 -15.58 -22.76
N LEU A 90 -32.18 -16.62 -23.10
CA LEU A 90 -32.66 -17.79 -23.84
C LEU A 90 -33.71 -18.56 -23.04
N GLN A 91 -33.48 -18.78 -21.74
CA GLN A 91 -34.43 -19.42 -20.84
C GLN A 91 -35.74 -18.62 -20.72
N GLY A 92 -35.66 -17.29 -20.56
CA GLY A 92 -36.83 -16.42 -20.51
C GLY A 92 -37.67 -16.49 -21.78
N ALA A 93 -37.02 -16.50 -22.95
CA ALA A 93 -37.70 -16.68 -24.23
C ALA A 93 -38.38 -18.05 -24.35
N SER A 94 -37.71 -19.13 -23.92
CA SER A 94 -38.27 -20.48 -23.86
C SER A 94 -39.48 -20.55 -22.92
N LEU A 95 -39.42 -19.89 -21.76
CA LEU A 95 -40.52 -19.84 -20.80
C LEU A 95 -41.74 -19.14 -21.40
N GLY A 96 -41.54 -18.01 -22.08
CA GLY A 96 -42.60 -17.31 -22.81
C GLY A 96 -43.27 -18.18 -23.88
N ARG A 97 -42.49 -19.01 -24.58
CA ARG A 97 -43.01 -19.98 -25.56
C ARG A 97 -43.78 -21.12 -24.91
N LEU A 98 -43.34 -21.63 -23.76
CA LEU A 98 -44.04 -22.65 -22.98
C LEU A 98 -45.38 -22.17 -22.39
N LEU A 99 -45.46 -20.89 -22.02
CA LEU A 99 -46.67 -20.30 -21.42
C LEU A 99 -47.71 -19.84 -22.46
N ARG A 100 -47.31 -19.63 -23.73
CA ARG A 100 -48.20 -19.18 -24.82
C ARG A 100 -49.38 -20.15 -25.09
N PRO A 101 -49.20 -21.48 -25.13
CA PRO A 101 -50.28 -22.47 -25.30
C PRO A 101 -51.30 -22.49 -24.15
N TYR A 102 -50.90 -22.08 -22.94
CA TYR A 102 -51.84 -21.93 -21.83
C TYR A 102 -52.79 -20.75 -22.02
N ARG A 103 -52.47 -19.81 -22.94
CA ARG A 103 -53.29 -18.64 -23.30
C ARG A 103 -54.03 -18.79 -24.63
N SER A 104 -53.71 -19.80 -25.44
CA SER A 104 -54.31 -20.01 -26.75
C SER A 104 -54.45 -21.51 -27.02
N SER A 105 -55.62 -22.00 -27.44
CA SER A 105 -55.96 -23.43 -27.61
C SER A 105 -55.12 -24.22 -28.66
N SER A 106 -53.99 -23.68 -29.11
CA SER A 106 -53.01 -24.32 -29.98
C SER A 106 -51.93 -24.99 -29.13
N ARG A 107 -51.81 -26.33 -29.22
CA ARG A 107 -50.75 -27.10 -28.57
C ARG A 107 -49.48 -27.09 -29.44
N PRO A 108 -48.31 -26.77 -28.87
CA PRO A 108 -47.04 -26.83 -29.59
C PRO A 108 -46.61 -28.30 -29.78
N PRO A 109 -45.73 -28.59 -30.76
CA PRO A 109 -45.17 -29.91 -30.96
C PRO A 109 -44.40 -30.38 -29.72
N GLY A 110 -44.55 -31.66 -29.34
CA GLY A 110 -43.91 -32.24 -28.14
C GLY A 110 -42.39 -32.09 -28.10
N ASP A 111 -41.73 -32.20 -29.25
CA ASP A 111 -40.27 -32.05 -29.38
C ASP A 111 -39.78 -30.63 -29.03
N SER A 112 -40.60 -29.62 -29.34
CA SER A 112 -40.31 -28.23 -28.98
C SER A 112 -40.43 -28.01 -27.46
N VAL A 113 -41.41 -28.66 -26.82
CA VAL A 113 -41.61 -28.58 -25.36
C VAL A 113 -40.44 -29.23 -24.63
N LEU A 114 -40.00 -30.42 -25.06
CA LEU A 114 -38.81 -31.09 -24.51
C LEU A 114 -37.54 -30.24 -24.63
N THR A 115 -37.34 -29.59 -25.78
CA THR A 115 -36.19 -28.70 -26.00
C THR A 115 -36.24 -27.47 -25.09
N TRP A 116 -37.41 -26.87 -24.91
CA TRP A 116 -37.58 -25.72 -24.01
C TRP A 116 -37.41 -26.12 -22.54
N MET A 117 -37.96 -27.26 -22.12
CA MET A 117 -37.76 -27.78 -20.76
C MET A 117 -36.28 -28.09 -20.49
N GLY A 118 -35.59 -28.67 -21.46
CA GLY A 118 -34.14 -28.93 -21.38
C GLY A 118 -33.32 -27.67 -21.13
N SER A 119 -33.76 -26.51 -21.62
CA SER A 119 -33.06 -25.24 -21.42
C SER A 119 -33.03 -24.77 -19.95
N PHE A 120 -33.91 -25.29 -19.08
CA PHE A 120 -33.96 -24.96 -17.65
C PHE A 120 -33.17 -25.93 -16.76
N VAL A 121 -32.63 -27.02 -17.30
CA VAL A 121 -31.94 -28.06 -16.52
C VAL A 121 -30.67 -27.53 -15.84
N PHE A 122 -30.06 -26.47 -16.39
CA PHE A 122 -28.89 -25.83 -15.81
C PHE A 122 -29.20 -24.36 -15.50
N LEU A 123 -29.49 -24.04 -14.23
CA LEU A 123 -29.34 -22.68 -13.73
C LEU A 123 -27.86 -22.46 -13.40
N GLN A 124 -27.15 -21.72 -14.26
CA GLN A 124 -25.82 -21.23 -13.90
C GLN A 124 -25.98 -20.06 -12.94
N GLN A 125 -25.41 -20.21 -11.75
CA GLN A 125 -25.24 -19.08 -10.84
C GLN A 125 -24.11 -18.17 -11.37
N PRO A 126 -24.27 -16.85 -11.31
CA PRO A 126 -23.18 -15.94 -11.67
C PRO A 126 -22.00 -16.15 -10.72
N ALA A 127 -20.84 -16.50 -11.28
CA ALA A 127 -19.60 -16.61 -10.52
C ALA A 127 -18.86 -15.27 -10.58
N PHE A 128 -18.31 -14.86 -9.43
CA PHE A 128 -17.51 -13.65 -9.30
C PHE A 128 -16.09 -14.06 -8.96
N VAL A 129 -15.12 -13.52 -9.70
CA VAL A 129 -13.71 -13.73 -9.42
C VAL A 129 -13.26 -12.69 -8.39
N THR A 130 -12.83 -13.16 -7.22
CA THR A 130 -12.42 -12.30 -6.11
C THR A 130 -10.99 -12.59 -5.62
N GLY A 131 -10.26 -13.49 -6.28
CA GLY A 131 -8.98 -14.01 -5.79
C GLY A 131 -7.99 -12.91 -5.43
N THR A 132 -7.79 -11.93 -6.31
CA THR A 132 -6.86 -10.82 -6.08
C THR A 132 -7.34 -9.88 -4.98
N ALA A 133 -8.64 -9.54 -5.00
CA ALA A 133 -9.23 -8.66 -3.99
C ALA A 133 -9.16 -9.27 -2.59
N THR A 134 -9.48 -10.56 -2.46
CA THR A 134 -9.38 -11.31 -1.20
C THR A 134 -7.93 -11.39 -0.74
N ALA A 135 -6.99 -11.73 -1.63
CA ALA A 135 -5.57 -11.80 -1.30
C ALA A 135 -5.04 -10.45 -0.77
N LEU A 136 -5.40 -9.32 -1.38
CA LEU A 136 -5.02 -7.99 -0.90
C LEU A 136 -5.47 -7.72 0.54
N VAL A 137 -6.67 -8.18 0.91
CA VAL A 137 -7.21 -8.01 2.26
C VAL A 137 -6.53 -8.96 3.25
N GLU A 138 -6.44 -10.25 2.90
CA GLU A 138 -5.91 -11.29 3.79
C GLU A 138 -4.42 -11.15 4.08
N THR A 139 -3.65 -10.70 3.09
CA THR A 139 -2.20 -10.46 3.24
C THR A 139 -1.88 -9.12 3.91
N GLY A 140 -2.86 -8.21 4.02
CA GLY A 140 -2.64 -6.84 4.49
C GLY A 140 -2.03 -5.91 3.43
N ASP A 141 -1.80 -6.40 2.21
CA ASP A 141 -1.24 -5.65 1.08
C ASP A 141 -2.20 -4.58 0.55
N LEU A 142 -3.45 -4.54 1.02
CA LEU A 142 -4.40 -3.47 0.73
C LEU A 142 -3.83 -2.07 1.07
N ASN A 143 -2.90 -1.96 2.01
CA ASN A 143 -2.20 -0.72 2.34
C ASN A 143 -1.20 -0.26 1.26
N LEU A 144 -0.74 -1.16 0.38
CA LEU A 144 0.11 -0.83 -0.77
C LEU A 144 -0.66 -0.03 -1.82
N ILE A 145 -1.99 -0.17 -1.87
CA ILE A 145 -2.85 0.61 -2.75
C ILE A 145 -2.84 2.06 -2.27
N ARG A 146 -2.15 2.94 -2.99
CA ARG A 146 -1.95 4.34 -2.62
C ARG A 146 -3.23 5.16 -2.71
N ASN A 147 -4.14 4.77 -3.59
CA ASN A 147 -5.41 5.46 -3.77
C ASN A 147 -6.44 4.96 -2.74
N ASP A 148 -6.77 5.80 -1.77
CA ASP A 148 -7.74 5.49 -0.71
C ASP A 148 -9.16 5.20 -1.23
N SER A 149 -9.58 5.87 -2.33
CA SER A 149 -10.89 5.61 -2.92
C SER A 149 -10.92 4.24 -3.58
N LEU A 150 -9.84 3.84 -4.24
CA LEU A 150 -9.69 2.50 -4.80
C LEU A 150 -9.65 1.44 -3.71
N ARG A 151 -8.93 1.71 -2.61
CA ARG A 151 -8.90 0.83 -1.43
C ARG A 151 -10.31 0.55 -0.90
N THR A 152 -11.11 1.61 -0.78
CA THR A 152 -12.51 1.54 -0.33
C THR A 152 -13.39 0.82 -1.36
N ALA A 153 -13.15 1.03 -2.65
CA ALA A 153 -13.88 0.34 -3.70
C ALA A 153 -13.66 -1.18 -3.64
N ILE A 154 -12.42 -1.64 -3.43
CA ILE A 154 -12.05 -3.06 -3.31
C ILE A 154 -12.76 -3.71 -2.12
N THR A 155 -12.71 -3.09 -0.93
CA THR A 155 -13.39 -3.65 0.25
C THR A 155 -14.91 -3.66 0.09
N SER A 156 -15.47 -2.62 -0.53
CA SER A 156 -16.91 -2.55 -0.82
C SER A 156 -17.37 -3.60 -1.83
N TYR A 157 -16.49 -4.00 -2.76
CA TYR A 157 -16.75 -5.03 -3.76
C TYR A 157 -16.87 -6.39 -3.09
N LEU A 158 -15.87 -6.77 -2.27
CA LEU A 158 -15.89 -8.01 -1.49
C LEU A 158 -17.11 -8.09 -0.58
N GLY A 159 -17.39 -7.02 0.17
CA GLY A 159 -18.55 -6.98 1.07
C GLY A 159 -19.91 -7.02 0.35
N ARG A 160 -19.97 -6.69 -0.95
CA ARG A 160 -21.19 -6.86 -1.76
C ARG A 160 -21.36 -8.31 -2.21
N ILE A 161 -20.28 -8.95 -2.65
CA ILE A 161 -20.30 -10.35 -3.08
C ILE A 161 -20.63 -11.28 -1.91
N ASP A 162 -20.03 -11.07 -0.75
CA ASP A 162 -20.27 -11.89 0.44
C ASP A 162 -21.74 -11.86 0.90
N ARG A 163 -22.35 -10.67 0.87
CA ARG A 163 -23.79 -10.50 1.11
C ARG A 163 -24.66 -11.23 0.09
N GLN A 164 -24.28 -11.23 -1.18
CA GLN A 164 -25.02 -11.98 -2.20
C GLN A 164 -24.87 -13.49 -2.02
N ALA A 165 -23.70 -13.98 -1.62
CA ALA A 165 -23.49 -15.38 -1.31
C ALA A 165 -24.37 -15.83 -0.13
N THR A 166 -24.43 -15.04 0.94
CA THR A 166 -25.22 -15.37 2.14
C THR A 166 -26.73 -15.35 1.87
N ASN A 167 -27.22 -14.42 1.04
CA ASN A 167 -28.65 -14.31 0.73
C ASN A 167 -29.19 -15.43 -0.20
N ASN A 168 -28.30 -16.23 -0.81
CA ASN A 168 -28.66 -17.29 -1.75
C ASN A 168 -28.58 -18.71 -1.13
N VAL A 169 -28.33 -18.81 0.19
CA VAL A 169 -28.37 -20.06 0.99
C VAL A 169 -29.68 -20.10 1.78
#